data_AF-A0A7K4JR62-F1
#
_entry.id   AF-A0A7K4JR62-F1
#
_cell.length_a   1.000
_cell.length_b   1.000
_cell.length_c   1.000
_cell.angle_alpha   90.00
_cell.angle_beta   90.00
_cell.angle_gamma   90.00
#
_symmetry.space_group_name_H-M   'P 1'
#
loop_
_entity.id
_entity.type
_entity.pdbx_description
1 polymer ?
#
loop_
_entity_poly.entity_id
_entity_poly.type
_entity_poly.pdbx_seq_one_letter_code
_entity_poly.pdbx_strand_id
1 'polypeptide(L)'
;ELDLLPGEPKWLDVIERDLHRQFPFHEMFVSRGGHGQQDLFRVLKAYTLYRPEEGYCQAQAPIAAVLLMHMPAEQAFWCLVQICEKYLPGYYSEKLEAIQLDGQILFSLLHKISPVAYKHLSKQKIDPILYMTEWFMCAFSRTLPWSSVLRVWDMFFCEGVKIIFRVGLVLLKHTLGSSDKLKSCQGQYETMERLRALSPKIMQETFLVQEVIELPVTERQIEREHLIQLKKWRETHGELQCKSPPRLHGAKAISEAEPPTHKALQPVPSIIVPPGPAPVPKARKSKEKSREKSLAATPANGPEAEGNGAPGSARELLHPEVSPHHQSKESLSSRESEDTYL
;
A
#
# COMPACT_ATOMS: atom_id res chain seq x y z
N GLU A 1 11.88 16.57 -18.77
CA GLU A 1 13.15 16.66 -19.54
C GLU A 1 13.57 15.31 -20.14
N LEU A 2 13.67 14.23 -19.35
CA LEU A 2 14.06 12.89 -19.85
C LEU A 2 13.21 12.37 -21.01
N ASP A 3 11.91 12.61 -20.98
CA ASP A 3 10.98 12.19 -22.03
C ASP A 3 11.28 12.80 -23.42
N LEU A 4 11.96 13.95 -23.47
CA LEU A 4 12.35 14.59 -24.74
C LEU A 4 13.64 13.98 -25.33
N LEU A 5 14.41 13.25 -24.53
CA LEU A 5 15.66 12.63 -24.97
C LEU A 5 15.38 11.37 -25.81
N PRO A 6 16.27 11.03 -26.77
CA PRO A 6 16.17 9.77 -27.48
C PRO A 6 16.45 8.60 -26.53
N GLY A 7 15.61 7.57 -26.55
CA GLY A 7 15.85 6.32 -25.80
C GLY A 7 16.73 5.35 -26.59
N GLU A 8 17.32 4.37 -25.91
CA GLU A 8 18.08 3.31 -26.59
C GLU A 8 17.13 2.37 -27.36
N PRO A 9 17.37 2.11 -28.67
CA PRO A 9 16.46 1.32 -29.51
C PRO A 9 16.11 -0.04 -28.92
N LYS A 10 17.10 -0.72 -28.31
CA LYS A 10 16.91 -2.00 -27.62
C LYS A 10 15.76 -1.95 -26.62
N TRP A 11 15.68 -0.91 -25.80
CA TRP A 11 14.64 -0.80 -24.77
C TRP A 11 13.31 -0.33 -25.34
N LEU A 12 13.33 0.59 -26.31
CA LEU A 12 12.11 1.08 -26.96
C LEU A 12 11.33 -0.08 -27.61
N ASP A 13 12.02 -0.93 -28.37
CA ASP A 13 11.40 -2.09 -29.02
C ASP A 13 10.76 -3.06 -28.02
N VAL A 14 11.41 -3.28 -26.87
CA VAL A 14 10.87 -4.15 -25.82
C VAL A 14 9.66 -3.50 -25.17
N ILE A 15 9.74 -2.21 -24.81
CA ILE A 15 8.64 -1.46 -24.20
C ILE A 15 7.42 -1.46 -25.13
N GLU A 16 7.57 -1.16 -26.43
CA GLU A 16 6.45 -1.11 -27.38
C GLU A 16 5.69 -2.44 -27.48
N ARG A 17 6.43 -3.56 -27.49
CA ARG A 17 5.82 -4.90 -27.45
C ARG A 17 5.16 -5.20 -26.11
N ASP A 18 5.47 -4.46 -25.07
CA ASP A 18 4.95 -4.68 -23.72
C ASP A 18 3.68 -3.91 -23.42
N LEU A 19 3.45 -2.76 -24.06
CA LEU A 19 2.32 -1.87 -23.77
C LEU A 19 0.96 -2.57 -23.91
N HIS A 20 0.76 -3.31 -25.00
CA HIS A 20 -0.56 -3.87 -25.35
C HIS A 20 -1.04 -4.99 -24.42
N ARG A 21 -0.14 -5.56 -23.60
CA ARG A 21 -0.50 -6.61 -22.63
C ARG A 21 -0.62 -6.09 -21.20
N GLN A 22 -0.44 -4.80 -20.96
CA GLN A 22 -0.65 -4.20 -19.64
C GLN A 22 -2.10 -3.76 -19.51
N PHE A 23 -2.86 -4.46 -18.68
CA PHE A 23 -4.28 -4.18 -18.41
C PHE A 23 -5.10 -3.96 -19.70
N PRO A 24 -5.10 -4.93 -20.65
CA PRO A 24 -5.62 -4.74 -22.00
C PRO A 24 -7.12 -4.41 -22.06
N PHE A 25 -7.87 -4.72 -21.00
CA PHE A 25 -9.30 -4.45 -20.88
C PHE A 25 -9.63 -3.17 -20.12
N HIS A 26 -8.63 -2.49 -19.57
CA HIS A 26 -8.82 -1.24 -18.83
C HIS A 26 -8.97 -0.06 -19.80
N GLU A 27 -9.95 0.82 -19.57
CA GLU A 27 -10.30 1.93 -20.47
C GLU A 27 -9.11 2.83 -20.83
N MET A 28 -8.21 3.08 -19.87
CA MET A 28 -6.98 3.84 -20.09
C MET A 28 -6.01 3.19 -21.10
N PHE A 29 -5.97 1.85 -21.18
CA PHE A 29 -4.95 1.10 -21.94
C PHE A 29 -5.49 0.31 -23.13
N VAL A 30 -6.82 0.17 -23.25
CA VAL A 30 -7.49 -0.62 -24.31
C VAL A 30 -7.22 -0.11 -25.72
N SER A 31 -7.08 1.22 -25.87
CA SER A 31 -6.83 1.85 -27.17
C SER A 31 -5.36 1.72 -27.55
N ARG A 32 -5.07 0.96 -28.62
CA ARG A 32 -3.70 0.82 -29.15
C ARG A 32 -3.16 2.18 -29.59
N GLY A 33 -2.03 2.59 -29.02
CA GLY A 33 -1.46 3.92 -29.25
C GLY A 33 -2.31 5.06 -28.68
N GLY A 34 -3.29 4.77 -27.81
CA GLY A 34 -4.03 5.78 -27.07
C GLY A 34 -3.19 6.45 -25.99
N HIS A 35 -3.75 7.50 -25.38
CA HIS A 35 -3.05 8.34 -24.39
C HIS A 35 -2.41 7.52 -23.25
N GLY A 36 -3.11 6.53 -22.68
CA GLY A 36 -2.55 5.73 -21.58
C GLY A 36 -1.36 4.85 -22.01
N GLN A 37 -1.39 4.26 -23.20
CA GLN A 37 -0.23 3.51 -23.72
C GLN A 37 0.95 4.46 -24.04
N GLN A 38 0.68 5.66 -24.54
CA GLN A 38 1.71 6.66 -24.78
C GLN A 38 2.34 7.13 -23.46
N ASP A 39 1.56 7.44 -22.44
CA ASP A 39 2.09 7.83 -21.13
C ASP A 39 2.86 6.70 -20.47
N LEU A 40 2.41 5.45 -20.58
CA LEU A 40 3.14 4.28 -20.11
C LEU A 40 4.49 4.14 -20.82
N PHE A 41 4.52 4.30 -22.15
CA PHE A 41 5.76 4.30 -22.91
C PHE A 41 6.72 5.39 -22.44
N ARG A 42 6.22 6.62 -22.26
CA ARG A 42 7.01 7.79 -21.84
C ARG A 42 7.62 7.57 -20.46
N VAL A 43 6.84 7.06 -19.50
CA VAL A 43 7.33 6.75 -18.14
C VAL A 43 8.42 5.68 -18.17
N LEU A 44 8.20 4.56 -18.88
CA LEU A 44 9.16 3.45 -18.94
C LEU A 44 10.43 3.84 -19.69
N LYS A 45 10.30 4.57 -20.81
CA LYS A 45 11.43 5.15 -21.54
C LYS A 45 12.23 6.11 -20.66
N ALA A 46 11.57 7.02 -19.94
CA ALA A 46 12.25 7.93 -19.05
C ALA A 46 13.01 7.18 -17.94
N TYR A 47 12.45 6.05 -17.45
CA TYR A 47 13.14 5.20 -16.48
C TYR A 47 14.44 4.61 -17.05
N THR A 48 14.44 4.09 -18.28
CA THR A 48 15.68 3.53 -18.86
C THR A 48 16.78 4.57 -19.09
N LEU A 49 16.39 5.82 -19.33
CA LEU A 49 17.33 6.94 -19.44
C LEU A 49 17.85 7.39 -18.08
N TYR A 50 17.03 7.27 -17.04
CA TYR A 50 17.39 7.60 -15.68
C TYR A 50 18.27 6.52 -15.03
N ARG A 51 18.03 5.25 -15.34
CA ARG A 51 18.76 4.06 -14.86
C ARG A 51 19.25 3.19 -16.02
N PRO A 52 20.21 3.67 -16.85
CA PRO A 52 20.70 2.92 -18.01
C PRO A 52 21.38 1.59 -17.66
N GLU A 53 21.94 1.48 -16.45
CA GLU A 53 22.58 0.25 -15.95
C GLU A 53 21.60 -0.89 -15.68
N GLU A 54 20.35 -0.56 -15.33
CA GLU A 54 19.28 -1.54 -15.10
C GLU A 54 18.44 -1.71 -16.37
N GLY A 55 18.21 -0.62 -17.11
CA GLY A 55 17.43 -0.60 -18.32
C GLY A 55 15.95 -0.86 -18.06
N TYR A 56 15.31 -1.62 -18.95
CA TYR A 56 13.90 -1.99 -18.83
C TYR A 56 13.74 -3.48 -18.51
N CYS A 57 13.04 -3.75 -17.41
CA CYS A 57 12.53 -5.05 -17.05
C CYS A 57 11.02 -5.09 -17.27
N GLN A 58 10.52 -6.13 -17.95
CA GLN A 58 9.09 -6.31 -18.24
C GLN A 58 8.17 -6.17 -17.02
N ALA A 59 8.64 -6.54 -15.84
CA ALA A 59 7.87 -6.45 -14.60
C ALA A 59 7.64 -5.02 -14.11
N GLN A 60 8.32 -4.01 -14.68
CA GLN A 60 8.10 -2.59 -14.37
C GLN A 60 6.85 -2.04 -15.04
N ALA A 61 6.48 -2.55 -16.22
CA ALA A 61 5.30 -2.10 -16.96
C ALA A 61 4.00 -2.16 -16.15
N PRO A 62 3.66 -3.28 -15.48
CA PRO A 62 2.44 -3.33 -14.68
C PRO A 62 2.51 -2.42 -13.44
N ILE A 63 3.71 -2.18 -12.88
CA ILE A 63 3.89 -1.20 -11.79
C ILE A 63 3.57 0.22 -12.29
N ALA A 64 4.18 0.62 -13.40
CA ALA A 64 3.99 1.93 -14.00
C ALA A 64 2.53 2.15 -14.45
N ALA A 65 1.88 1.12 -14.99
CA ALA A 65 0.47 1.19 -15.39
C ALA A 65 -0.45 1.44 -14.19
N VAL A 66 -0.28 0.72 -13.08
CA VAL A 66 -1.06 0.95 -11.84
C VAL A 66 -0.88 2.37 -11.32
N LEU A 67 0.36 2.91 -11.37
CA LEU A 67 0.63 4.29 -10.97
C LEU A 67 -0.11 5.29 -11.89
N LEU A 68 -0.02 5.12 -13.21
CA LEU A 68 -0.67 5.99 -14.19
C LEU A 68 -2.20 6.03 -14.07
N MET A 69 -2.83 4.96 -13.57
CA MET A 69 -4.26 4.97 -13.28
C MET A 69 -4.64 5.95 -12.14
N HIS A 70 -3.68 6.34 -11.30
CA HIS A 70 -3.94 7.14 -10.09
C HIS A 70 -3.23 8.50 -10.07
N MET A 71 -2.25 8.73 -10.94
CA MET A 71 -1.49 9.97 -10.95
C MET A 71 -0.95 10.32 -12.35
N PRO A 72 -0.68 11.61 -12.62
CA PRO A 72 -0.06 12.04 -13.87
C PRO A 72 1.30 11.38 -14.13
N ALA A 73 1.70 11.30 -15.40
CA ALA A 73 2.91 10.59 -15.85
C ALA A 73 4.19 10.99 -15.11
N GLU A 74 4.38 12.28 -14.82
CA GLU A 74 5.57 12.74 -14.08
C GLU A 74 5.61 12.19 -12.65
N GLN A 75 4.47 12.19 -11.96
CA GLN A 75 4.37 11.64 -10.60
C GLN A 75 4.54 10.12 -10.63
N ALA A 76 3.94 9.45 -11.62
CA ALA A 76 4.07 8.01 -11.81
C ALA A 76 5.54 7.62 -12.06
N PHE A 77 6.27 8.41 -12.83
CA PHE A 77 7.72 8.22 -13.04
C PHE A 77 8.49 8.30 -11.72
N TRP A 78 8.30 9.34 -10.91
CA TRP A 78 9.03 9.47 -9.64
C TRP A 78 8.63 8.40 -8.63
N CYS A 79 7.35 8.01 -8.59
CA CYS A 79 6.91 6.88 -7.77
C CYS A 79 7.53 5.55 -8.23
N LEU A 80 7.64 5.30 -9.54
CA LEU A 80 8.33 4.12 -10.08
C LEU A 80 9.80 4.10 -9.64
N VAL A 81 10.50 5.24 -9.75
CA VAL A 81 11.88 5.39 -9.27
C VAL A 81 11.99 5.02 -7.79
N GLN A 82 11.10 5.54 -6.94
CA GLN A 82 11.11 5.22 -5.51
C GLN A 82 10.86 3.72 -5.26
N ILE A 83 9.92 3.10 -5.97
CA ILE A 83 9.66 1.66 -5.85
C ILE A 83 10.90 0.85 -6.21
N CYS A 84 11.52 1.12 -7.35
CA CYS A 84 12.68 0.35 -7.83
C CYS A 84 13.92 0.56 -6.95
N GLU A 85 14.20 1.79 -6.51
CA GLU A 85 15.44 2.08 -5.78
C GLU A 85 15.35 1.88 -4.27
N LYS A 86 14.21 2.24 -3.68
CA LYS A 86 14.08 2.30 -2.21
C LYS A 86 13.33 1.10 -1.66
N TYR A 87 12.22 0.72 -2.29
CA TYR A 87 11.39 -0.37 -1.78
C TYR A 87 11.89 -1.74 -2.25
N LEU A 88 12.21 -1.88 -3.53
CA LEU A 88 12.55 -3.14 -4.21
C LEU A 88 13.95 -3.11 -4.88
N PRO A 89 15.01 -2.67 -4.17
CA PRO A 89 16.35 -2.57 -4.74
C PRO A 89 16.83 -3.91 -5.32
N GLY A 90 17.32 -3.87 -6.57
CA GLY A 90 17.93 -5.00 -7.26
C GLY A 90 16.95 -6.00 -7.89
N TYR A 91 15.64 -5.81 -7.73
CA TYR A 91 14.62 -6.72 -8.27
C TYR A 91 14.65 -6.82 -9.79
N TYR A 92 14.95 -5.71 -10.48
CA TYR A 92 14.85 -5.62 -11.94
C TYR A 92 16.19 -5.82 -12.65
N SER A 93 17.21 -6.30 -11.92
CA SER A 93 18.50 -6.67 -12.48
C SER A 93 18.41 -7.96 -13.32
N GLU A 94 19.29 -8.11 -14.32
CA GLU A 94 19.29 -9.23 -15.26
C GLU A 94 19.33 -10.62 -14.59
N LYS A 95 20.04 -10.75 -13.47
CA LYS A 95 20.24 -12.02 -12.77
C LYS A 95 19.19 -12.36 -11.72
N LEU A 96 18.30 -11.41 -11.42
CA LEU A 96 17.25 -11.59 -10.41
C LEU A 96 17.78 -12.07 -9.04
N GLU A 97 19.02 -11.73 -8.68
CA GLU A 97 19.66 -12.21 -7.45
C GLU A 97 18.87 -11.77 -6.21
N ALA A 98 18.35 -10.53 -6.22
CA ALA A 98 17.52 -10.02 -5.14
C ALA A 98 16.21 -10.81 -4.98
N ILE A 99 15.58 -11.21 -6.09
CA ILE A 99 14.36 -12.04 -6.08
C ILE A 99 14.66 -13.45 -5.58
N GLN A 100 15.77 -14.04 -6.02
CA GLN A 100 16.19 -15.36 -5.54
C GLN A 100 16.43 -15.35 -4.03
N LEU A 101 17.13 -14.33 -3.54
CA LEU A 101 17.38 -14.14 -2.11
C LEU A 101 16.07 -13.95 -1.33
N ASP A 102 15.19 -13.08 -1.80
CA ASP A 102 13.87 -12.86 -1.18
C ASP A 102 12.99 -14.12 -1.24
N GLY A 103 13.18 -14.99 -2.23
CA GLY A 103 12.54 -16.30 -2.26
C GLY A 103 13.01 -17.25 -1.17
N GLN A 104 14.31 -17.25 -0.86
CA GLN A 104 14.82 -18.01 0.28
C GLN A 104 14.31 -17.44 1.61
N ILE A 105 14.18 -16.12 1.72
CA ILE A 105 13.57 -15.46 2.89
C ILE A 105 12.10 -15.88 3.03
N LEU A 106 11.32 -15.78 1.96
CA LEU A 106 9.91 -16.19 1.94
C LEU A 106 9.76 -17.64 2.38
N PHE A 107 10.59 -18.53 1.84
CA PHE A 107 10.56 -19.95 2.16
C PHE A 107 10.92 -20.25 3.62
N SER A 108 11.91 -19.54 4.17
CA SER A 108 12.28 -19.65 5.59
C SER A 108 11.18 -19.15 6.52
N LEU A 109 10.51 -18.05 6.17
CA LEU A 109 9.36 -17.54 6.92
C LEU A 109 8.16 -18.51 6.82
N LEU A 110 7.95 -19.14 5.66
CA LEU A 110 6.90 -20.13 5.46
C LEU A 110 7.02 -21.30 6.43
N HIS A 111 8.24 -21.73 6.76
CA HIS A 111 8.45 -22.79 7.75
C HIS A 111 7.80 -22.48 9.10
N LYS A 112 7.79 -21.20 9.52
CA LYS A 112 7.16 -20.77 10.77
C LYS A 112 5.65 -20.58 10.63
N ILE A 113 5.20 -20.03 9.51
CA ILE A 113 3.80 -19.67 9.28
C ILE A 113 2.94 -20.88 8.90
N SER A 114 3.46 -21.75 8.05
CA SER A 114 2.78 -22.97 7.59
C SER A 114 3.80 -24.09 7.39
N PRO A 115 4.15 -24.82 8.47
CA PRO A 115 5.05 -25.96 8.39
C PRO A 115 4.57 -27.03 7.41
N VAL A 116 3.25 -27.16 7.21
CA VAL A 116 2.63 -28.08 6.26
C VAL A 116 2.99 -27.71 4.83
N ALA A 117 2.78 -26.45 4.43
CA ALA A 117 3.12 -25.96 3.10
C ALA A 117 4.62 -26.04 2.85
N TYR A 118 5.45 -25.62 3.82
CA TYR A 118 6.90 -25.71 3.74
C TYR A 118 7.37 -27.15 3.47
N LYS A 119 6.96 -28.12 4.29
CA LYS A 119 7.35 -29.53 4.13
C LYS A 119 6.94 -30.08 2.78
N HIS A 120 5.75 -29.72 2.30
CA HIS A 120 5.27 -30.15 1.00
C HIS A 120 6.14 -29.62 -0.13
N LEU A 121 6.38 -28.30 -0.18
CA LEU A 121 7.24 -27.69 -1.19
C LEU A 121 8.67 -28.21 -1.15
N SER A 122 9.24 -28.42 0.05
CA SER A 122 10.56 -29.06 0.20
C SER A 122 10.57 -30.48 -0.35
N LYS A 123 9.55 -31.29 -0.05
CA LYS A 123 9.43 -32.67 -0.54
C LYS A 123 9.36 -32.72 -2.07
N GLN A 124 8.59 -31.81 -2.67
CA GLN A 124 8.44 -31.70 -4.12
C GLN A 124 9.60 -30.95 -4.80
N LYS A 125 10.59 -30.46 -4.03
CA LYS A 125 11.74 -29.68 -4.52
C LYS A 125 11.33 -28.49 -5.40
N ILE A 126 10.26 -27.80 -5.00
CA ILE A 126 9.78 -26.61 -5.71
C ILE A 126 10.53 -25.40 -5.18
N ASP A 127 11.37 -24.81 -6.02
CA ASP A 127 12.07 -23.57 -5.70
C ASP A 127 11.09 -22.38 -5.67
N PRO A 128 11.17 -21.49 -4.65
CA PRO A 128 10.40 -20.26 -4.57
C PRO A 128 10.33 -19.45 -5.87
N ILE A 129 11.45 -19.33 -6.60
CA ILE A 129 11.53 -18.54 -7.84
C ILE A 129 10.49 -18.96 -8.89
N LEU A 130 10.04 -20.22 -8.86
CA LEU A 130 9.11 -20.77 -9.85
C LEU A 130 7.68 -20.25 -9.72
N TYR A 131 7.28 -19.76 -8.54
CA TYR A 131 5.91 -19.30 -8.30
C TYR A 131 5.83 -17.83 -7.85
N MET A 132 6.85 -17.30 -7.17
CA MET A 132 6.74 -15.97 -6.56
C MET A 132 7.31 -14.83 -7.42
N THR A 133 8.06 -15.13 -8.48
CA THR A 133 8.79 -14.11 -9.25
C THR A 133 7.84 -13.01 -9.74
N GLU A 134 6.72 -13.40 -10.34
CA GLU A 134 5.71 -12.43 -10.77
C GLU A 134 5.06 -11.70 -9.59
N TRP A 135 4.70 -12.42 -8.54
CA TRP A 135 4.06 -11.86 -7.34
C TRP A 135 4.88 -10.71 -6.76
N PHE A 136 6.20 -10.89 -6.67
CA PHE A 136 7.09 -9.95 -6.02
C PHE A 136 7.53 -8.84 -6.99
N MET A 137 7.94 -9.18 -8.22
CA MET A 137 8.42 -8.19 -9.18
C MET A 137 7.31 -7.25 -9.67
N CYS A 138 6.07 -7.75 -9.75
CA CYS A 138 4.91 -6.96 -10.14
C CYS A 138 4.11 -6.45 -8.92
N ALA A 139 4.62 -6.63 -7.68
CA ALA A 139 3.91 -6.25 -6.45
C ALA A 139 2.42 -6.67 -6.47
N PHE A 140 2.17 -7.92 -6.90
CA PHE A 140 0.87 -8.55 -7.04
C PHE A 140 -0.14 -7.91 -8.03
N SER A 141 0.25 -6.88 -8.79
CA SER A 141 -0.66 -6.16 -9.70
C SER A 141 -1.21 -6.99 -10.84
N ARG A 142 -0.53 -8.08 -11.22
CA ARG A 142 -1.00 -9.04 -12.24
C ARG A 142 -1.69 -10.27 -11.66
N THR A 143 -1.64 -10.42 -10.34
CA THR A 143 -2.07 -11.65 -9.67
C THR A 143 -3.39 -11.43 -8.95
N LEU A 144 -3.55 -10.33 -8.21
CA LEU A 144 -4.71 -10.09 -7.36
C LEU A 144 -5.84 -9.36 -8.11
N PRO A 145 -7.10 -9.52 -7.68
CA PRO A 145 -8.21 -8.67 -8.12
C PRO A 145 -7.92 -7.21 -7.78
N TRP A 146 -8.45 -6.29 -8.60
CA TRP A 146 -8.12 -4.87 -8.52
C TRP A 146 -8.28 -4.26 -7.12
N SER A 147 -9.41 -4.52 -6.44
CA SER A 147 -9.65 -4.01 -5.09
C SER A 147 -8.60 -4.45 -4.07
N SER A 148 -8.14 -5.69 -4.18
CA SER A 148 -7.05 -6.24 -3.37
C SER A 148 -5.69 -5.64 -3.71
N VAL A 149 -5.41 -5.39 -4.99
CA VAL A 149 -4.17 -4.70 -5.42
C VAL A 149 -4.07 -3.34 -4.74
N LEU A 150 -5.15 -2.55 -4.76
CA LEU A 150 -5.17 -1.22 -4.14
C LEU A 150 -4.83 -1.26 -2.65
N ARG A 151 -5.48 -2.16 -1.88
CA ARG A 151 -5.19 -2.29 -0.44
C ARG A 151 -3.77 -2.79 -0.15
N VAL A 152 -3.27 -3.73 -0.96
CA VAL A 152 -1.90 -4.21 -0.83
C VAL A 152 -0.91 -3.08 -1.11
N TRP A 153 -1.17 -2.25 -2.11
CA TRP A 153 -0.34 -1.10 -2.45
C TRP A 153 -0.39 0.01 -1.40
N ASP A 154 -1.57 0.30 -0.83
CA ASP A 154 -1.74 1.23 0.30
C ASP A 154 -0.82 0.82 1.47
N MET A 155 -0.93 -0.46 1.89
CA MET A 155 -0.09 -1.00 2.96
C MET A 155 1.38 -1.05 2.57
N PHE A 156 1.71 -1.41 1.32
CA PHE A 156 3.09 -1.49 0.84
C PHE A 156 3.80 -0.13 0.87
N PHE A 157 3.16 0.94 0.43
CA PHE A 157 3.75 2.28 0.53
C PHE A 157 3.94 2.74 1.97
N CYS A 158 2.94 2.46 2.82
CA CYS A 158 2.95 2.86 4.22
C CYS A 158 3.97 2.08 5.06
N GLU A 159 4.00 0.76 4.92
CA GLU A 159 4.70 -0.17 5.80
C GLU A 159 5.90 -0.88 5.16
N GLY A 160 6.11 -0.68 3.86
CA GLY A 160 7.22 -1.22 3.10
C GLY A 160 7.03 -2.66 2.62
N VAL A 161 8.12 -3.23 2.10
CA VAL A 161 8.14 -4.54 1.43
C VAL A 161 7.68 -5.72 2.31
N LYS A 162 7.60 -5.56 3.64
CA LYS A 162 7.10 -6.63 4.52
C LYS A 162 5.69 -7.09 4.15
N ILE A 163 4.89 -6.18 3.58
CA ILE A 163 3.55 -6.48 3.07
C ILE A 163 3.61 -7.48 1.92
N ILE A 164 4.57 -7.35 1.00
CA ILE A 164 4.77 -8.27 -0.12
C ILE A 164 5.01 -9.70 0.39
N PHE A 165 5.87 -9.84 1.42
CA PHE A 165 6.09 -11.13 2.09
C PHE A 165 4.84 -11.66 2.78
N ARG A 166 4.12 -10.82 3.52
CA ARG A 166 2.88 -11.23 4.22
C ARG A 166 1.83 -11.74 3.25
N VAL A 167 1.59 -11.03 2.14
CA VAL A 167 0.67 -11.45 1.08
C VAL A 167 1.10 -12.81 0.51
N GLY A 168 2.38 -12.96 0.12
CA GLY A 168 2.89 -14.23 -0.41
C GLY A 168 2.71 -15.40 0.58
N LEU A 169 2.97 -15.17 1.87
CA LEU A 169 2.77 -16.18 2.92
C LEU A 169 1.30 -16.54 3.14
N VAL A 170 0.39 -15.57 3.10
CA VAL A 170 -1.06 -15.80 3.19
C VAL A 170 -1.54 -16.64 2.01
N LEU A 171 -1.11 -16.31 0.79
CA LEU A 171 -1.44 -17.09 -0.41
C LEU A 171 -0.94 -18.54 -0.29
N LEU A 172 0.31 -18.75 0.14
CA LEU A 172 0.88 -20.08 0.32
C LEU A 172 0.19 -20.87 1.45
N LYS A 173 -0.04 -20.24 2.61
CA LYS A 173 -0.75 -20.83 3.75
C LYS A 173 -2.14 -21.29 3.35
N HIS A 174 -2.90 -20.46 2.64
CA HIS A 174 -4.26 -20.82 2.25
C HIS A 174 -4.34 -21.70 1.00
N THR A 175 -3.27 -21.83 0.23
CA THR A 175 -3.25 -22.75 -0.91
C THR A 175 -2.77 -24.15 -0.51
N LEU A 176 -1.76 -24.26 0.35
CA LEU A 176 -1.06 -25.51 0.65
C LEU A 176 -0.99 -25.86 2.16
N GLY A 177 -1.57 -25.05 3.04
CA GLY A 177 -1.36 -25.17 4.49
C GLY A 177 -2.18 -26.22 5.22
N SER A 178 -3.00 -27.02 4.55
CA SER A 178 -3.74 -28.13 5.17
C SER A 178 -3.60 -29.42 4.39
N SER A 179 -3.60 -30.55 5.10
CA SER A 179 -3.52 -31.87 4.47
C SER A 179 -4.63 -32.12 3.46
N ASP A 180 -5.83 -31.58 3.69
CA ASP A 180 -6.94 -31.68 2.74
C ASP A 180 -6.65 -30.97 1.41
N LYS A 181 -6.02 -29.79 1.46
CA LYS A 181 -5.60 -29.06 0.25
C LYS A 181 -4.49 -29.80 -0.50
N LEU A 182 -3.64 -30.52 0.22
CA LEU A 182 -2.55 -31.31 -0.37
C LEU A 182 -3.01 -32.62 -1.02
N LYS A 183 -4.21 -33.14 -0.71
CA LYS A 183 -4.73 -34.37 -1.33
C LYS A 183 -4.76 -34.29 -2.87
N SER A 184 -5.04 -33.10 -3.40
CA SER A 184 -5.05 -32.82 -4.85
C SER A 184 -3.68 -32.48 -5.43
N CYS A 185 -2.63 -32.37 -4.61
CA CYS A 185 -1.31 -31.89 -5.00
C CYS A 185 -0.25 -32.92 -4.62
N GLN A 186 -0.26 -34.10 -5.25
CA GLN A 186 0.64 -35.19 -4.86
C GLN A 186 2.07 -35.03 -5.42
N GLY A 187 2.20 -34.42 -6.59
CA GLY A 187 3.47 -34.20 -7.27
C GLY A 187 3.80 -32.72 -7.48
N GLN A 188 4.94 -32.50 -8.16
CA GLN A 188 5.42 -31.18 -8.50
C GLN A 188 4.47 -30.45 -9.45
N TYR A 189 3.96 -31.15 -10.47
CA TYR A 189 3.10 -30.58 -11.50
C TYR A 189 1.77 -30.06 -10.91
N GLU A 190 1.04 -30.88 -10.15
CA GLU A 190 -0.24 -30.49 -9.56
C GLU A 190 -0.08 -29.36 -8.53
N THR A 191 1.06 -29.34 -7.84
CA THR A 191 1.39 -28.25 -6.90
C THR A 191 1.63 -26.94 -7.65
N MET A 192 2.37 -26.98 -8.76
CA MET A 192 2.62 -25.79 -9.58
C MET A 192 1.36 -25.26 -10.24
N GLU A 193 0.50 -26.13 -10.78
CA GLU A 193 -0.80 -25.72 -11.33
C GLU A 193 -1.66 -25.03 -10.26
N ARG A 194 -1.66 -25.56 -9.03
CA ARG A 194 -2.39 -24.95 -7.93
C ARG A 194 -1.84 -23.59 -7.52
N LEU A 195 -0.52 -23.39 -7.58
CA LEU A 195 0.12 -22.10 -7.29
C LEU A 195 -0.11 -21.07 -8.40
N ARG A 196 -0.29 -21.50 -9.65
CA ARG A 196 -0.67 -20.63 -10.77
C ARG A 196 -2.15 -20.24 -10.75
N ALA A 197 -3.01 -21.18 -10.38
CA ALA A 197 -4.46 -20.99 -10.29
C ALA A 197 -4.91 -20.85 -8.82
N LEU A 198 -4.54 -19.73 -8.21
CA LEU A 198 -4.93 -19.41 -6.84
C LEU A 198 -6.45 -19.30 -6.69
N SER A 199 -6.97 -19.69 -5.52
CA SER A 199 -8.42 -19.64 -5.30
C SER A 199 -8.90 -18.17 -5.18
N PRO A 200 -9.93 -17.76 -5.96
CA PRO A 200 -10.46 -16.40 -5.89
C PRO A 200 -10.89 -15.98 -4.48
N LYS A 201 -11.38 -16.93 -3.68
CA LYS A 201 -11.81 -16.68 -2.28
C LYS A 201 -10.69 -16.12 -1.40
N ILE A 202 -9.46 -16.58 -1.61
CA ILE A 202 -8.29 -16.15 -0.83
C ILE A 202 -7.85 -14.75 -1.28
N MET A 203 -8.14 -14.39 -2.53
CA MET A 203 -7.68 -13.16 -3.16
C MET A 203 -8.66 -12.00 -3.02
N GLN A 204 -9.83 -12.23 -2.41
CA GLN A 204 -10.81 -11.18 -2.13
C GLN A 204 -10.29 -10.20 -1.08
N GLU A 205 -10.56 -8.90 -1.30
CA GLU A 205 -10.00 -7.79 -0.52
C GLU A 205 -10.17 -8.00 0.98
N THR A 206 -11.41 -8.20 1.43
CA THR A 206 -11.76 -8.32 2.86
C THR A 206 -10.99 -9.44 3.55
N PHE A 207 -10.95 -10.61 2.91
CA PHE A 207 -10.29 -11.79 3.48
C PHE A 207 -8.77 -11.63 3.48
N LEU A 208 -8.21 -11.21 2.35
CA LEU A 208 -6.77 -11.08 2.16
C LEU A 208 -6.17 -10.05 3.12
N VAL A 209 -6.78 -8.86 3.21
CA VAL A 209 -6.31 -7.78 4.08
C VAL A 209 -6.35 -8.19 5.54
N GLN A 210 -7.43 -8.85 5.98
CA GLN A 210 -7.52 -9.34 7.35
C GLN A 210 -6.38 -10.31 7.68
N GLU A 211 -6.17 -11.34 6.85
CA GLU A 211 -5.09 -12.32 7.09
C GLU A 211 -3.69 -11.70 7.01
N VAL A 212 -3.48 -10.70 6.15
CA VAL A 212 -2.20 -9.98 6.02
C VAL A 212 -1.89 -9.17 7.28
N ILE A 213 -2.88 -8.49 7.86
CA ILE A 213 -2.71 -7.70 9.09
C ILE A 213 -2.43 -8.61 10.28
N GLU A 214 -3.18 -9.72 10.41
CA GLU A 214 -3.05 -10.69 11.50
C GLU A 214 -1.73 -11.49 11.47
N LEU A 215 -1.05 -11.55 10.31
CA LEU A 215 0.17 -12.34 10.19
C LEU A 215 1.33 -11.76 11.02
N PRO A 216 1.94 -12.52 11.95
CA PRO A 216 2.95 -12.02 12.89
C PRO A 216 4.36 -11.97 12.26
N VAL A 217 4.47 -11.42 11.05
CA VAL A 217 5.74 -11.23 10.34
C VAL A 217 6.16 -9.77 10.44
N THR A 218 7.26 -9.52 11.12
CA THR A 218 7.82 -8.19 11.35
C THR A 218 8.98 -7.90 10.40
N GLU A 219 9.23 -6.61 10.17
CA GLU A 219 10.39 -6.12 9.42
C GLU A 219 11.71 -6.69 9.93
N ARG A 220 11.93 -6.66 11.24
CA ARG A 220 13.12 -7.22 11.90
C ARG A 220 13.33 -8.70 11.61
N GLN A 221 12.26 -9.48 11.46
CA GLN A 221 12.38 -10.89 11.09
C GLN A 221 12.82 -11.06 9.63
N ILE A 222 12.33 -10.21 8.72
CA ILE A 222 12.74 -10.20 7.32
C ILE A 222 14.21 -9.77 7.20
N GLU A 223 14.62 -8.70 7.88
CA GLU A 223 16.01 -8.23 7.89
C GLU A 223 16.97 -9.29 8.45
N ARG A 224 16.60 -9.93 9.57
CA ARG A 224 17.38 -11.01 10.16
C ARG A 224 17.55 -12.16 9.18
N GLU A 225 16.47 -12.56 8.50
CA GLU A 225 16.51 -13.64 7.53
C GLU A 225 17.32 -13.22 6.28
N HIS A 226 17.19 -11.99 5.83
CA HIS A 226 18.00 -11.42 4.74
C HIS A 226 19.49 -11.56 5.03
N LEU A 227 19.96 -11.18 6.22
CA LEU A 227 21.37 -11.33 6.61
C LEU A 227 21.83 -12.80 6.61
N ILE A 228 20.98 -13.72 7.08
CA ILE A 228 21.26 -15.16 7.09
C ILE A 228 21.42 -15.68 5.66
N GLN A 229 20.46 -15.36 4.79
CA GLN A 229 20.46 -15.85 3.41
C GLN A 229 21.58 -15.20 2.59
N LEU A 230 21.89 -13.92 2.83
CA LEU A 230 22.99 -13.23 2.17
C LEU A 230 24.34 -13.84 2.53
N LYS A 231 24.52 -14.27 3.79
CA LYS A 231 25.71 -15.00 4.21
C LYS A 231 25.84 -16.34 3.47
N LYS A 232 24.77 -17.14 3.43
CA LYS A 232 24.75 -18.42 2.70
C LYS A 232 24.98 -18.24 1.21
N TRP A 233 24.43 -17.19 0.62
CA TRP A 233 24.65 -16.84 -0.78
C TRP A 233 26.14 -16.59 -1.05
N ARG A 234 26.78 -15.79 -0.18
CA ARG A 234 28.22 -15.50 -0.30
C ARG A 234 29.08 -16.76 -0.26
N GLU A 235 28.73 -17.72 0.58
CA GLU A 235 29.43 -18.99 0.71
C GLU A 235 29.27 -19.90 -0.53
N THR A 236 28.16 -19.79 -1.25
CA THR A 236 27.81 -20.70 -2.36
C THR A 236 28.08 -20.10 -3.75
N HIS A 237 27.90 -18.79 -3.91
CA HIS A 237 27.94 -18.09 -5.20
C HIS A 237 28.95 -16.94 -5.25
N GLY A 238 29.52 -16.52 -4.10
CA GLY A 238 30.39 -15.34 -4.01
C GLY A 238 29.62 -14.03 -3.76
N GLU A 239 30.25 -12.89 -4.04
CA GLU A 239 29.60 -11.59 -3.86
C GLU A 239 28.43 -11.40 -4.85
N LEU A 240 27.37 -10.73 -4.38
CA LEU A 240 26.31 -10.25 -5.26
C LEU A 240 26.91 -9.33 -6.33
N GLN A 241 26.48 -9.53 -7.57
CA GLN A 241 26.96 -8.72 -8.68
C GLN A 241 26.27 -7.36 -8.69
N CYS A 242 25.00 -7.32 -8.32
CA CYS A 242 24.26 -6.10 -8.13
C CYS A 242 24.38 -5.60 -6.68
N LYS A 243 25.27 -4.63 -6.44
CA LYS A 243 25.38 -3.95 -5.15
C LYS A 243 24.28 -2.89 -5.03
N SER A 244 23.08 -3.34 -4.64
CA SER A 244 21.97 -2.43 -4.39
C SER A 244 22.02 -1.86 -2.96
N PRO A 245 21.56 -0.62 -2.73
CA PRO A 245 21.44 -0.07 -1.39
C PRO A 245 20.48 -0.90 -0.51
N PRO A 246 20.58 -0.79 0.83
CA PRO A 246 19.60 -1.40 1.71
C PRO A 246 18.21 -0.83 1.40
N ARG A 247 17.21 -1.71 1.46
CA ARG A 247 15.81 -1.32 1.29
C ARG A 247 15.34 -0.42 2.42
N LEU A 248 14.43 0.49 2.10
CA LEU A 248 13.77 1.36 3.06
C LEU A 248 12.34 0.87 3.28
N HIS A 249 11.98 0.69 4.56
CA HIS A 249 10.74 0.05 4.96
C HIS A 249 9.59 1.05 5.11
N GLY A 250 9.10 1.54 3.97
CA GLY A 250 7.94 2.41 3.92
C GLY A 250 8.28 3.90 3.92
N ALA A 251 7.24 4.72 3.76
CA ALA A 251 7.38 6.17 3.55
C ALA A 251 8.12 6.89 4.70
N LYS A 252 7.94 6.43 5.94
CA LYS A 252 8.61 7.01 7.11
C LYS A 252 10.14 6.85 7.03
N ALA A 253 10.63 5.64 6.74
CA ALA A 253 12.06 5.37 6.63
C ALA A 253 12.70 6.17 5.48
N ILE A 254 11.96 6.34 4.37
CA ILE A 254 12.41 7.16 3.23
C ILE A 254 12.51 8.63 3.63
N SER A 255 11.47 9.18 4.27
CA SER A 255 11.49 10.57 4.72
C SER A 255 12.58 10.86 5.77
N GLU A 256 12.97 9.88 6.57
CA GLU A 256 14.07 10.00 7.53
C GLU A 256 15.44 9.94 6.85
N ALA A 257 15.60 9.09 5.83
CA ALA A 257 16.83 8.96 5.06
C ALA A 257 17.06 10.14 4.09
N GLU A 258 15.98 10.65 3.50
CA GLU A 258 15.97 11.72 2.50
C GLU A 258 14.98 12.81 2.93
N PRO A 259 15.36 13.67 3.89
CA PRO A 259 14.47 14.72 4.38
C PRO A 259 14.12 15.69 3.23
N PRO A 260 12.84 16.03 3.04
CA PRO A 260 12.42 16.90 1.94
C PRO A 260 13.10 18.26 2.06
N THR A 261 13.76 18.68 0.98
CA THR A 261 14.41 20.00 0.85
C THR A 261 13.40 21.14 0.83
N HIS A 262 12.15 20.87 0.44
CA HIS A 262 11.05 21.81 0.51
C HIS A 262 10.32 21.67 1.86
N LYS A 263 10.08 22.80 2.55
CA LYS A 263 9.17 22.84 3.69
C LYS A 263 7.85 22.19 3.26
N ALA A 264 7.41 21.16 3.98
CA ALA A 264 6.10 20.54 3.79
C ALA A 264 5.05 21.66 3.61
N LEU A 265 4.19 21.52 2.61
CA LEU A 265 3.04 22.42 2.43
C LEU A 265 2.35 22.52 3.79
N GLN A 266 2.48 23.67 4.44
CA GLN A 266 1.79 23.92 5.70
C GLN A 266 0.30 23.75 5.36
N PRO A 267 -0.43 22.85 6.04
CA PRO A 267 -1.86 22.78 5.84
C PRO A 267 -2.40 24.16 6.19
N VAL A 268 -2.87 24.90 5.18
CA VAL A 268 -3.65 26.11 5.39
C VAL A 268 -5.07 25.59 5.61
N PRO A 269 -5.56 25.50 6.86
CA PRO A 269 -6.92 25.04 7.07
C PRO A 269 -7.86 26.01 6.34
N SER A 270 -8.63 25.49 5.38
CA SER A 270 -9.64 26.29 4.65
C SER A 270 -10.73 26.83 5.58
N ILE A 271 -10.82 26.29 6.79
CA ILE A 271 -11.77 26.69 7.83
C ILE A 271 -10.97 27.15 9.06
N ILE A 272 -10.92 28.46 9.25
CA ILE A 272 -10.39 29.08 10.46
C ILE A 272 -11.59 29.33 11.39
N VAL A 273 -11.70 28.53 12.46
CA VAL A 273 -12.68 28.80 13.52
C VAL A 273 -12.10 29.85 14.45
N PRO A 274 -12.75 31.02 14.65
CA PRO A 274 -12.26 32.02 15.58
C PRO A 274 -12.24 31.46 17.01
N PRO A 275 -11.22 31.79 17.82
CA PRO A 275 -11.14 31.31 19.18
C PRO A 275 -12.35 31.80 19.98
N GLY A 276 -13.14 30.86 20.51
CA GLY A 276 -14.20 31.15 21.47
C GLY A 276 -13.62 31.76 22.75
N PRO A 277 -14.44 32.51 23.53
CA PRO A 277 -13.97 33.19 24.73
C PRO A 277 -13.35 32.20 25.73
N ALA A 278 -12.14 32.50 26.17
CA ALA A 278 -11.38 31.68 27.10
C ALA A 278 -12.10 31.52 28.45
N PRO A 279 -12.06 30.34 29.10
CA PRO A 279 -12.64 30.17 30.43
C PRO A 279 -11.86 30.98 31.47
N VAL A 280 -12.58 31.78 32.27
CA VAL A 280 -12.01 32.59 33.35
C VAL A 280 -11.40 31.68 34.44
N PRO A 281 -10.14 31.91 34.87
CA PRO A 281 -9.50 31.05 35.86
C PRO A 281 -10.08 31.28 37.26
N LYS A 282 -10.54 30.21 37.92
CA LYS A 282 -10.95 30.23 39.34
C LYS A 282 -9.71 30.39 40.23
N ALA A 283 -9.67 31.46 41.02
CA ALA A 283 -8.63 31.75 41.99
C ALA A 283 -8.48 30.65 43.06
N ARG A 284 -7.26 30.11 43.20
CA ARG A 284 -6.85 29.24 44.32
C ARG A 284 -6.73 30.07 45.59
N LYS A 285 -7.57 29.83 46.60
CA LYS A 285 -7.33 30.28 47.99
C LYS A 285 -6.46 29.26 48.71
N SER A 286 -5.27 29.67 49.11
CA SER A 286 -4.44 29.00 50.12
C SER A 286 -5.14 29.04 51.48
N LYS A 287 -5.20 27.89 52.17
CA LYS A 287 -5.64 27.80 53.57
C LYS A 287 -4.52 27.18 54.41
N GLU A 288 -3.92 28.02 55.23
CA GLU A 288 -3.03 27.68 56.33
C GLU A 288 -3.87 27.17 57.52
N LYS A 289 -3.31 26.21 58.28
CA LYS A 289 -3.97 25.49 59.38
C LYS A 289 -4.02 26.32 60.66
N SER A 290 -5.16 26.33 61.34
CA SER A 290 -5.21 26.24 62.80
C SER A 290 -6.51 25.57 63.27
N ARG A 291 -6.36 24.69 64.27
CA ARG A 291 -7.39 23.91 64.97
C ARG A 291 -8.16 24.82 65.92
N GLU A 292 -9.48 24.65 66.03
CA GLU A 292 -10.12 24.34 67.31
C GLU A 292 -11.56 23.83 67.16
N LYS A 293 -11.93 22.95 68.09
CA LYS A 293 -13.21 22.23 68.22
C LYS A 293 -14.25 23.15 68.87
N SER A 294 -15.51 23.07 68.45
CA SER A 294 -16.61 22.53 69.29
C SER A 294 -18.03 22.77 68.72
N LEU A 295 -18.80 21.67 68.77
CA LEU A 295 -20.23 21.54 69.16
C LEU A 295 -21.36 22.21 68.33
N ALA A 296 -22.06 21.34 67.59
CA ALA A 296 -23.51 21.10 67.57
C ALA A 296 -24.51 22.27 67.67
N ALA A 297 -25.35 22.42 66.63
CA ALA A 297 -26.82 22.22 66.70
C ALA A 297 -27.50 22.57 65.35
N THR A 298 -28.26 21.62 64.82
CA THR A 298 -29.40 21.76 63.88
C THR A 298 -30.62 22.30 64.65
N PRO A 299 -31.82 22.57 64.05
CA PRO A 299 -32.22 22.55 62.63
C PRO A 299 -33.21 23.67 62.19
N ALA A 300 -33.61 23.57 60.91
CA ALA A 300 -35.01 23.57 60.42
C ALA A 300 -35.55 24.77 59.62
N ASN A 301 -36.19 24.36 58.52
CA ASN A 301 -37.34 24.92 57.78
C ASN A 301 -37.11 26.00 56.70
N GLY A 302 -37.56 25.65 55.48
CA GLY A 302 -37.84 26.54 54.35
C GLY A 302 -39.17 27.31 54.55
N PRO A 303 -40.00 27.58 53.51
CA PRO A 303 -39.89 27.25 52.08
C PRO A 303 -40.22 28.44 51.12
N GLU A 304 -40.28 28.15 49.80
CA GLU A 304 -41.23 28.68 48.77
C GLU A 304 -41.33 30.21 48.50
N ALA A 305 -41.71 30.77 47.34
CA ALA A 305 -42.17 30.28 46.04
C ALA A 305 -42.17 31.46 45.04
N GLU A 306 -42.07 31.10 43.75
CA GLU A 306 -42.74 31.62 42.54
C GLU A 306 -42.90 33.12 42.21
N GLY A 307 -42.77 33.44 40.92
CA GLY A 307 -43.32 34.67 40.33
C GLY A 307 -42.93 34.93 38.87
N ASN A 308 -43.78 34.48 37.95
CA ASN A 308 -43.76 34.64 36.48
C ASN A 308 -43.63 36.08 35.94
N GLY A 309 -43.20 36.20 34.67
CA GLY A 309 -43.70 37.27 33.78
C GLY A 309 -42.79 37.66 32.60
N ALA A 310 -43.13 37.21 31.39
CA ALA A 310 -42.80 37.86 30.11
C ALA A 310 -44.09 38.56 29.57
N PRO A 311 -44.21 39.12 28.34
CA PRO A 311 -43.25 39.37 27.23
C PRO A 311 -43.45 40.74 26.50
N GLY A 312 -42.77 41.00 25.37
CA GLY A 312 -43.33 41.87 24.31
C GLY A 312 -42.40 42.56 23.28
N SER A 313 -42.75 42.37 21.98
CA SER A 313 -42.58 43.26 20.79
C SER A 313 -41.19 43.38 20.10
N ALA A 314 -40.93 42.81 18.90
CA ALA A 314 -41.29 43.23 17.51
C ALA A 314 -40.48 44.48 17.03
N ARG A 315 -39.98 44.68 15.80
CA ARG A 315 -40.09 44.10 14.43
C ARG A 315 -39.07 44.88 13.56
N GLU A 316 -38.37 44.29 12.58
CA GLU A 316 -38.15 44.90 11.24
C GLU A 316 -37.42 43.98 10.24
N LEU A 317 -37.87 44.06 9.00
CA LEU A 317 -37.63 43.21 7.83
C LEU A 317 -36.58 43.85 6.91
N LEU A 318 -35.87 43.02 6.12
CA LEU A 318 -35.52 43.26 4.70
C LEU A 318 -35.02 41.93 4.08
N HIS A 319 -35.55 41.59 2.90
CA HIS A 319 -35.33 40.40 2.06
C HIS A 319 -35.31 40.91 0.58
N PRO A 320 -35.02 40.10 -0.45
CA PRO A 320 -33.71 39.66 -0.96
C PRO A 320 -33.53 39.99 -2.47
N GLU A 321 -32.39 39.67 -3.10
CA GLU A 321 -32.33 39.50 -4.56
C GLU A 321 -31.71 38.14 -4.94
N VAL A 322 -32.33 37.49 -5.93
CA VAL A 322 -32.08 36.14 -6.44
C VAL A 322 -32.03 36.22 -7.96
N SER A 323 -31.10 35.46 -8.59
CA SER A 323 -31.30 34.61 -9.80
C SER A 323 -30.13 34.66 -10.82
N PRO A 324 -29.95 33.66 -11.73
CA PRO A 324 -30.32 32.23 -11.61
C PRO A 324 -29.38 31.20 -12.31
N HIS A 325 -29.66 29.92 -12.04
CA HIS A 325 -29.57 28.71 -12.89
C HIS A 325 -28.23 28.16 -13.42
N HIS A 326 -27.83 27.00 -12.87
CA HIS A 326 -27.86 25.74 -13.64
C HIS A 326 -28.08 24.55 -12.69
N GLN A 327 -29.24 23.89 -12.82
CA GLN A 327 -29.52 22.58 -12.26
C GLN A 327 -29.37 21.56 -13.38
N SER A 328 -28.72 20.42 -13.10
CA SER A 328 -29.01 19.18 -13.80
C SER A 328 -29.23 18.08 -12.76
N LYS A 329 -30.42 17.49 -12.81
CA LYS A 329 -30.84 16.31 -12.07
C LYS A 329 -30.79 15.15 -13.06
N GLU A 330 -29.91 14.18 -12.87
CA GLU A 330 -30.16 12.82 -13.34
C GLU A 330 -29.71 11.83 -12.26
N SER A 331 -30.71 11.32 -11.57
CA SER A 331 -30.66 10.11 -10.76
C SER A 331 -31.14 8.95 -11.63
N LEU A 332 -30.27 7.97 -11.88
CA LEU A 332 -30.68 6.62 -12.27
C LEU A 332 -29.93 5.63 -11.38
N SER A 333 -30.69 4.95 -10.52
CA SER A 333 -30.28 3.71 -9.89
C SER A 333 -30.17 2.63 -10.96
N SER A 334 -29.08 1.85 -10.95
CA SER A 334 -29.07 0.48 -11.48
C SER A 334 -27.84 -0.26 -10.97
N ARG A 335 -28.09 -1.18 -10.03
CA ARG A 335 -27.54 -2.55 -9.91
C ARG A 335 -26.04 -2.76 -10.12
N GLU A 336 -25.41 -3.18 -9.01
CA GLU A 336 -24.44 -4.28 -8.90
C GLU A 336 -23.95 -4.87 -10.23
N SER A 337 -22.76 -4.45 -10.66
CA SER A 337 -21.92 -5.20 -11.59
C SER A 337 -20.68 -5.64 -10.82
N GLU A 338 -20.74 -6.85 -10.26
CA GLU A 338 -19.55 -7.66 -10.02
C GLU A 338 -18.91 -7.91 -11.39
N ASP A 339 -17.87 -7.17 -11.73
CA ASP A 339 -17.01 -7.54 -12.86
C ASP A 339 -15.56 -7.69 -12.40
N THR A 340 -15.16 -8.93 -12.47
CA THR A 340 -13.83 -9.46 -12.17
C THR A 340 -12.91 -9.06 -13.31
N TYR A 341 -12.13 -7.99 -13.13
CA TYR A 341 -11.04 -7.65 -14.04
C TYR A 341 -9.81 -8.48 -13.68
N LEU A 342 -9.53 -9.49 -14.51
CA LEU A 342 -8.23 -10.16 -14.65
C LEU A 342 -7.63 -9.80 -16.01
#